data_AF-A0A640TAI8-F1
#
_entry.id   AF-A0A640TAI8-F1
#
_cell.length_a   1.000
_cell.length_b   1.000
_cell.length_c   1.000
_cell.angle_alpha   90.00
_cell.angle_beta   90.00
_cell.angle_gamma   90.00
#
_symmetry.space_group_name_H-M   'P 1'
#
loop_
_entity.id
_entity.type
_entity.pdbx_description
1 polymer ?
#
loop_
_entity_poly.entity_id
_entity_poly.type
_entity_poly.pdbx_seq_one_letter_code
_entity_poly.pdbx_strand_id
1 'polypeptide(L)'
;MAGYQLMTDQEAAPYATPAANPATRYKRWYYDSSPDGEPDGVLTIDAVEWDPELAAEKRRDSLTQELRNFFAGAKAREVTSFPAGPMGGRLSCGYTNTDHGEATVCAWSDAATFGFLTLADAAPLDDAAPIAVTFRTAAERRS
;
A
#
# COMPACT_ATOMS: atom_id res chain seq x y z
N MET A 1 8.47 14.66 8.36
CA MET A 1 7.70 13.82 7.42
C MET A 1 7.31 14.74 6.29
N ALA A 2 7.74 14.45 5.07
CA ALA A 2 7.41 15.27 3.92
C ALA A 2 5.90 15.23 3.71
N GLY A 3 5.27 16.41 3.59
CA GLY A 3 3.96 16.66 2.96
C GLY A 3 2.70 16.03 3.56
N TYR A 4 2.70 14.73 3.82
CA TYR A 4 1.47 13.94 3.92
C TYR A 4 0.83 13.97 5.31
N GLN A 5 -0.49 14.10 5.32
CA GLN A 5 -1.35 13.94 6.48
C GLN A 5 -2.36 12.82 6.21
N LEU A 6 -2.83 12.17 7.27
CA LEU A 6 -3.88 11.16 7.15
C LEU A 6 -5.22 11.90 7.08
N MET A 7 -5.98 11.64 6.03
CA MET A 7 -7.33 12.19 5.87
C MET A 7 -8.25 11.66 6.98
N THR A 8 -9.10 12.52 7.49
CA THR A 8 -10.19 12.16 8.40
C THR A 8 -11.24 11.29 7.70
N ASP A 9 -12.07 10.59 8.45
CA ASP A 9 -13.16 9.78 7.88
C ASP A 9 -14.11 10.61 7.01
N GLN A 10 -14.33 11.89 7.34
CA GLN A 10 -15.16 12.80 6.57
C GLN A 10 -14.52 13.16 5.23
N GLU A 11 -13.21 13.42 5.21
CA GLU A 11 -12.44 13.72 3.99
C GLU A 11 -12.29 12.47 3.11
N ALA A 12 -12.13 11.29 3.72
CA ALA A 12 -11.97 10.03 3.01
C ALA A 12 -13.30 9.43 2.49
N ALA A 13 -14.45 9.86 3.03
CA ALA A 13 -15.77 9.31 2.71
C ALA A 13 -16.10 9.22 1.19
N PRO A 14 -15.71 10.18 0.33
CA PRO A 14 -15.94 10.09 -1.12
C PRO A 14 -15.15 8.97 -1.80
N TYR A 15 -14.01 8.57 -1.23
CA TYR A 15 -13.08 7.58 -1.79
C TYR A 15 -13.24 6.19 -1.18
N ALA A 16 -13.95 6.11 -0.05
CA ALA A 16 -14.29 4.85 0.57
C ALA A 16 -15.08 4.01 -0.43
N THR A 17 -14.58 2.81 -0.71
CA THR A 17 -15.39 1.82 -1.45
C THR A 17 -16.68 1.59 -0.68
N PRO A 18 -17.85 1.56 -1.36
CA PRO A 18 -19.10 1.15 -0.73
C PRO A 18 -18.87 -0.16 0.02
N ALA A 19 -19.50 -0.32 1.19
CA ALA A 19 -19.42 -1.56 1.96
C ALA A 19 -19.76 -2.74 1.04
N ALA A 20 -18.72 -3.47 0.62
CA ALA A 20 -18.90 -4.60 -0.27
C ALA A 20 -19.68 -5.67 0.50
N ASN A 21 -20.51 -6.44 -0.22
CA ASN A 21 -21.07 -7.68 0.31
C ASN A 21 -20.57 -8.84 -0.54
N PRO A 22 -19.65 -9.68 -0.02
CA PRO A 22 -19.10 -9.65 1.34
C PRO A 22 -18.15 -8.48 1.59
N ALA A 23 -17.93 -8.14 2.86
CA ALA A 23 -17.06 -7.04 3.28
C ALA A 23 -15.69 -7.11 2.60
N THR A 24 -15.13 -5.96 2.21
CA THR A 24 -13.77 -5.87 1.70
C THR A 24 -12.79 -6.45 2.72
N ARG A 25 -11.93 -7.35 2.27
CA ARG A 25 -10.99 -8.09 3.15
C ARG A 25 -9.72 -7.30 3.48
N TYR A 26 -9.69 -6.03 3.11
CA TYR A 26 -8.57 -5.11 3.34
C TYR A 26 -9.09 -3.80 3.95
N LYS A 27 -8.23 -3.08 4.67
CA LYS A 27 -8.46 -1.66 5.06
C LYS A 27 -7.75 -0.76 4.06
N ARG A 28 -8.28 0.44 3.94
CA ARG A 28 -7.63 1.56 3.25
C ARG A 28 -7.44 2.75 4.16
N TRP A 29 -6.36 3.47 3.94
CA TRP A 29 -6.09 4.79 4.50
C TRP A 29 -5.73 5.73 3.36
N TYR A 30 -6.20 6.96 3.46
CA TYR A 30 -6.05 7.99 2.44
C TYR A 30 -5.22 9.12 3.02
N TYR A 31 -4.24 9.59 2.25
CA TYR A 31 -3.30 10.60 2.68
C TYR A 31 -3.30 11.74 1.66
N ASP A 32 -3.25 12.97 2.17
CA ASP A 32 -3.18 14.20 1.39
C ASP A 32 -1.85 14.91 1.66
N SER A 33 -1.24 15.47 0.63
CA SER A 33 -0.05 16.34 0.76
C SER A 33 -0.41 17.83 0.67
N SER A 34 -1.66 18.13 0.32
CA SER A 34 -2.23 19.47 0.26
C SER A 34 -3.74 19.44 0.62
N PRO A 35 -4.28 20.53 1.20
CA PRO A 35 -5.61 20.53 1.84
C PRO A 35 -6.82 20.44 0.88
N ASP A 36 -6.61 20.39 -0.44
CA ASP A 36 -7.68 20.38 -1.43
C ASP A 36 -7.34 19.40 -2.57
N GLY A 37 -8.06 18.27 -2.68
CA GLY A 37 -7.88 17.37 -3.82
C GLY A 37 -8.26 15.92 -3.60
N GLU A 38 -7.98 15.11 -4.63
CA GLU A 38 -7.94 13.65 -4.51
C GLU A 38 -6.77 13.22 -3.60
N PRO A 39 -6.83 12.04 -2.97
CA PRO A 39 -5.77 11.56 -2.10
C PRO A 39 -4.46 11.42 -2.88
N ASP A 40 -3.41 12.07 -2.40
CA ASP A 40 -2.05 11.96 -2.95
C ASP A 40 -1.40 10.61 -2.60
N GLY A 41 -1.94 9.90 -1.61
CA GLY A 41 -1.49 8.57 -1.22
C GLY A 41 -2.64 7.67 -0.79
N VAL A 42 -2.69 6.45 -1.32
CA VAL A 42 -3.66 5.43 -0.91
C VAL A 42 -2.92 4.19 -0.42
N LEU A 43 -3.07 3.92 0.87
CA LEU A 43 -2.52 2.74 1.53
C LEU A 43 -3.60 1.66 1.59
N THR A 44 -3.31 0.46 1.10
CA THR A 44 -4.16 -0.72 1.24
C THR A 44 -3.39 -1.80 1.99
N ILE A 45 -4.01 -2.38 3.03
CA ILE A 45 -3.43 -3.49 3.80
C ILE A 45 -4.44 -4.61 3.89
N ASP A 46 -3.95 -5.82 3.65
CA ASP A 46 -4.58 -7.09 3.96
C ASP A 46 -3.71 -7.86 4.98
N ALA A 47 -4.33 -8.67 5.83
CA ALA A 47 -3.81 -9.28 7.03
C ALA A 47 -4.50 -10.63 7.30
N VAL A 48 -3.76 -11.62 7.79
CA VAL A 48 -4.32 -12.98 8.01
C VAL A 48 -5.45 -13.02 9.05
N GLU A 49 -5.59 -12.00 9.88
CA GLU A 49 -6.58 -11.92 10.96
C GLU A 49 -8.01 -11.69 10.46
N TRP A 50 -8.18 -11.02 9.32
CA TRP A 50 -9.49 -10.74 8.72
C TRP A 50 -9.72 -11.45 7.38
N ASP A 51 -8.70 -12.12 6.83
CA ASP A 51 -8.74 -12.75 5.52
C ASP A 51 -8.14 -14.17 5.59
N PRO A 52 -8.98 -15.20 5.71
CA PRO A 52 -8.52 -16.57 5.75
C PRO A 52 -7.91 -17.03 4.41
N GLU A 53 -8.23 -16.38 3.29
CA GLU A 53 -7.62 -16.68 1.99
C GLU A 53 -6.16 -16.21 1.96
N LEU A 54 -5.90 -14.98 2.44
CA LEU A 54 -4.54 -14.49 2.63
C LEU A 54 -3.75 -15.41 3.55
N ALA A 55 -4.35 -15.89 4.65
CA ALA A 55 -3.69 -16.84 5.55
C ALA A 55 -3.30 -18.15 4.84
N ALA A 56 -4.06 -18.59 3.84
CA ALA A 56 -3.73 -19.75 3.02
C ALA A 56 -2.65 -19.43 1.98
N GLU A 57 -2.69 -18.24 1.37
CA GLU A 57 -1.66 -17.75 0.44
C GLU A 57 -0.29 -17.64 1.10
N LYS A 58 -0.22 -17.00 2.28
CA LYS A 58 1.02 -16.85 3.06
C LYS A 58 1.70 -18.17 3.42
N ARG A 59 0.94 -19.26 3.52
CA ARG A 59 1.48 -20.62 3.77
C ARG A 59 2.02 -21.28 2.52
N ARG A 60 1.53 -20.90 1.34
CA ARG A 60 1.88 -21.51 0.04
C ARG A 60 2.99 -20.75 -0.65
N ASP A 61 2.93 -19.42 -0.63
CA ASP A 61 3.75 -18.57 -1.47
C ASP A 61 4.92 -17.98 -0.68
N SER A 62 6.02 -17.72 -1.38
CA SER A 62 7.13 -16.97 -0.80
C SER A 62 6.88 -15.47 -0.91
N LEU A 63 7.40 -14.68 0.04
CA LEU A 63 7.29 -13.20 0.01
C LEU A 63 7.79 -12.60 -1.32
N THR A 64 8.81 -13.19 -1.97
CA THR A 64 9.28 -12.73 -3.29
C THR A 64 8.32 -13.09 -4.42
N GLN A 65 7.63 -14.23 -4.33
CA GLN A 65 6.62 -14.61 -5.30
C GLN A 65 5.42 -13.66 -5.23
N GLU A 66 4.93 -13.37 -4.02
CA GLU A 66 3.83 -12.44 -3.81
C GLU A 66 4.13 -11.06 -4.41
N LEU A 67 5.29 -10.49 -4.07
CA LEU A 67 5.71 -9.19 -4.61
C LEU A 67 5.87 -9.23 -6.13
N ARG A 68 6.50 -10.27 -6.68
CA ARG A 68 6.65 -10.42 -8.14
C ARG A 68 5.29 -10.47 -8.84
N ASN A 69 4.34 -11.24 -8.31
CA ASN A 69 3.01 -11.38 -8.88
C ASN A 69 2.26 -10.04 -8.81
N PHE A 70 2.36 -9.34 -7.68
CA PHE A 70 1.78 -8.00 -7.52
C PHE A 70 2.32 -7.01 -8.55
N PHE A 71 3.65 -6.85 -8.65
CA PHE A 71 4.23 -5.88 -9.58
C PHE A 71 3.97 -6.25 -11.04
N ALA A 72 3.92 -7.54 -11.38
CA ALA A 72 3.51 -7.99 -12.71
C ALA A 72 2.04 -7.62 -13.00
N GLY A 73 1.14 -7.82 -12.05
CA GLY A 73 -0.27 -7.44 -12.16
C GLY A 73 -0.48 -5.93 -12.27
N ALA A 74 0.28 -5.15 -11.50
CA ALA A 74 0.33 -3.70 -11.57
C ALA A 74 1.01 -3.18 -12.85
N LYS A 75 1.67 -4.06 -13.64
CA LYS A 75 2.51 -3.68 -14.79
C LYS A 75 3.60 -2.66 -14.40
N ALA A 76 4.14 -2.80 -13.19
CA ALA A 76 5.12 -1.88 -12.66
C ALA A 76 6.49 -2.06 -13.34
N ARG A 77 7.18 -0.94 -13.55
CA ARG A 77 8.55 -0.88 -14.09
C ARG A 77 9.55 -0.44 -13.03
N GLU A 78 10.83 -0.72 -13.28
CA GLU A 78 11.95 -0.33 -12.41
C GLU A 78 11.79 -0.77 -10.94
N VAL A 79 11.19 -1.95 -10.76
CA VAL A 79 10.92 -2.52 -9.45
C VAL A 79 12.22 -2.75 -8.70
N THR A 80 12.38 -2.02 -7.60
CA THR A 80 13.59 -1.99 -6.78
C THR A 80 13.24 -2.36 -5.34
N SER A 81 14.09 -3.17 -4.70
CA SER A 81 13.89 -3.58 -3.30
C SER A 81 14.50 -2.58 -2.33
N PHE A 82 13.80 -2.36 -1.22
CA PHE A 82 14.15 -1.41 -0.17
C PHE A 82 14.10 -2.08 1.21
N PRO A 83 14.75 -1.49 2.24
CA PRO A 83 14.59 -1.95 3.62
C PRO A 83 13.12 -1.92 4.06
N ALA A 84 12.59 -3.04 4.54
CA ALA A 84 11.18 -3.16 4.94
C ALA A 84 10.82 -2.47 6.27
N GLY A 85 11.81 -1.92 6.98
CA GLY A 85 11.63 -1.29 8.28
C GLY A 85 11.42 -2.29 9.43
N PRO A 86 10.94 -1.82 10.59
CA PRO A 86 10.93 -2.58 11.85
C PRO A 86 9.95 -3.76 11.87
N MET A 87 8.93 -3.75 11.00
CA MET A 87 7.95 -4.83 10.88
C MET A 87 8.48 -6.02 10.05
N GLY A 88 9.68 -5.91 9.49
CA GLY A 88 10.32 -6.99 8.74
C GLY A 88 9.61 -7.32 7.44
N GLY A 89 9.92 -8.49 6.90
CA GLY A 89 9.44 -8.95 5.59
C GLY A 89 10.25 -8.35 4.44
N ARG A 90 9.56 -8.04 3.33
CA ARG A 90 10.16 -7.43 2.14
C ARG A 90 9.35 -6.23 1.69
N LEU A 91 10.05 -5.23 1.16
CA LEU A 91 9.48 -4.05 0.53
C LEU A 91 10.15 -3.85 -0.82
N SER A 92 9.36 -3.57 -1.84
CA SER A 92 9.85 -3.07 -3.11
C SER A 92 8.96 -1.92 -3.58
N CYS A 93 9.50 -1.06 -4.43
CA CYS A 93 8.75 0.01 -5.09
C CYS A 93 9.04 0.00 -6.59
N GLY A 94 8.11 0.52 -7.39
CA GLY A 94 8.28 0.72 -8.82
C GLY A 94 7.29 1.75 -9.35
N TYR A 95 7.40 2.07 -10.63
CA TYR A 95 6.49 3.02 -11.29
C TYR A 95 5.39 2.26 -12.02
N THR A 96 4.16 2.77 -11.98
CA THR A 96 2.99 2.20 -12.65
C THR A 96 2.19 3.31 -13.33
N ASN A 97 1.40 2.95 -14.34
CA ASN A 97 0.42 3.87 -14.91
C ASN A 97 -0.93 3.71 -14.21
N THR A 98 -1.57 4.85 -13.95
CA THR A 98 -2.95 4.96 -13.48
C THR A 98 -3.77 5.77 -14.49
N ASP A 99 -5.07 5.88 -14.28
CA ASP A 99 -5.93 6.72 -15.12
C ASP A 99 -5.58 8.22 -15.03
N HIS A 100 -4.88 8.62 -13.96
CA HIS A 100 -4.47 10.00 -13.68
C HIS A 100 -3.03 10.30 -14.13
N GLY A 101 -2.32 9.30 -14.69
CA GLY A 101 -0.93 9.42 -15.11
C GLY A 101 -0.02 8.42 -14.42
N GLU A 102 1.29 8.65 -14.55
CA GLU A 102 2.29 7.81 -13.91
C GLU A 102 2.34 8.06 -12.39
N ALA A 103 2.40 6.97 -11.65
CA ALA A 103 2.35 6.90 -10.20
C ALA A 103 3.48 6.01 -9.67
N THR A 104 3.86 6.22 -8.41
CA THR A 104 4.75 5.31 -7.70
C THR A 104 3.94 4.33 -6.85
N VAL A 105 4.28 3.04 -6.91
CA VAL A 105 3.67 2.00 -6.09
C VAL A 105 4.73 1.26 -5.28
N CYS A 106 4.54 1.20 -3.96
CA CYS A 106 5.37 0.46 -3.03
C CYS A 106 4.56 -0.66 -2.41
N ALA A 107 5.03 -1.90 -2.49
CA ALA A 107 4.36 -3.05 -1.89
C ALA A 107 5.26 -3.80 -0.94
N TRP A 108 4.68 -4.30 0.14
CA TRP A 108 5.36 -5.14 1.10
C TRP A 108 4.60 -6.42 1.39
N SER A 109 5.35 -7.39 1.88
CA SER A 109 4.84 -8.67 2.33
C SER A 109 5.65 -9.16 3.52
N ASP A 110 4.96 -9.58 4.58
CA ASP A 110 5.51 -10.28 5.73
C ASP A 110 4.70 -11.56 6.05
N ALA A 111 4.94 -12.16 7.22
CA ALA A 111 4.29 -13.40 7.63
C ALA A 111 2.77 -13.30 7.85
N ALA A 112 2.27 -12.11 8.15
CA ALA A 112 0.89 -11.84 8.53
C ALA A 112 0.19 -10.83 7.61
N THR A 113 0.92 -9.96 6.90
CA THR A 113 0.32 -8.90 6.08
C THR A 113 0.84 -8.88 4.65
N PHE A 114 -0.03 -8.46 3.74
CA PHE A 114 0.32 -7.99 2.41
C PHE A 114 -0.27 -6.60 2.25
N GLY A 115 0.52 -5.64 1.78
CA GLY A 115 0.01 -4.29 1.59
C GLY A 115 0.76 -3.54 0.52
N PHE A 116 0.15 -2.45 0.08
CA PHE A 116 0.74 -1.55 -0.89
C PHE A 116 0.29 -0.10 -0.67
N LEU A 117 1.16 0.82 -1.03
CA LEU A 117 0.94 2.25 -1.10
C LEU A 117 1.06 2.67 -2.56
N THR A 118 0.03 3.34 -3.08
CA THR A 118 0.11 4.09 -4.33
C THR A 118 0.23 5.57 -4.00
N LEU A 119 1.24 6.23 -4.52
CA LEU A 119 1.39 7.68 -4.51
C LEU A 119 0.96 8.22 -5.88
N ALA A 120 0.13 9.26 -5.89
CA ALA A 120 -0.47 9.79 -7.11
C ALA A 120 0.57 10.35 -8.09
N ASP A 121 1.70 10.82 -7.57
CA ASP A 121 2.84 11.29 -8.35
C ASP A 121 3.89 10.19 -8.56
N ALA A 122 4.69 10.36 -9.62
CA ALA A 122 5.88 9.55 -9.89
C ALA A 122 7.05 9.97 -8.97
N ALA A 123 6.83 9.94 -7.65
CA ALA A 123 7.85 10.24 -6.67
C ALA A 123 9.06 9.29 -6.82
N PRO A 124 10.32 9.77 -6.71
CA PRO A 124 11.49 8.91 -6.77
C PRO A 124 11.39 7.73 -5.79
N LEU A 125 11.80 6.53 -6.23
CA LEU A 125 11.61 5.31 -5.41
C LEU A 125 12.32 5.39 -4.04
N ASP A 126 13.47 6.04 -3.97
CA ASP A 126 14.22 6.29 -2.72
C ASP A 126 13.46 7.19 -1.73
N ASP A 127 12.59 8.07 -2.23
CA ASP A 127 11.72 8.93 -1.41
C ASP A 127 10.40 8.24 -1.07
N ALA A 128 9.85 7.44 -1.98
CA ALA A 128 8.59 6.71 -1.78
C ALA A 128 8.73 5.56 -0.76
N ALA A 129 9.84 4.82 -0.77
CA ALA A 129 10.08 3.70 0.13
C ALA A 129 9.98 4.08 1.64
N PRO A 130 10.64 5.14 2.14
CA PRO A 130 10.50 5.54 3.54
C PRO A 130 9.08 6.06 3.89
N ILE A 131 8.35 6.64 2.93
CA ILE A 131 6.93 6.99 3.12
C ILE A 131 6.11 5.71 3.34
N ALA A 132 6.28 4.70 2.48
CA ALA A 132 5.59 3.41 2.61
C ALA A 132 5.86 2.74 3.97
N VAL A 133 7.11 2.73 4.44
CA VAL A 133 7.46 2.21 5.78
C VAL A 133 6.76 2.99 6.89
N THR A 134 6.74 4.33 6.79
CA THR A 134 6.11 5.19 7.78
C THR A 134 4.60 4.93 7.87
N PHE A 135 3.93 4.85 6.72
CA PHE A 135 2.49 4.63 6.65
C PHE A 135 2.10 3.24 7.11
N ARG A 136 2.83 2.20 6.70
CA ARG A 136 2.66 0.83 7.21
C ARG A 136 2.77 0.80 8.74
N THR A 137 3.84 1.38 9.28
CA THR A 137 4.09 1.41 10.73
C THR A 137 2.97 2.15 11.48
N ALA A 138 2.46 3.24 10.91
CA ALA A 138 1.37 4.00 11.51
C ALA A 138 0.04 3.25 11.47
N ALA A 139 -0.26 2.54 10.38
CA ALA A 139 -1.47 1.74 10.22
C ALA A 139 -1.47 0.51 11.15
N GLU A 140 -0.36 -0.23 11.21
CA GLU A 140 -0.25 -1.45 12.02
C GLU A 140 -0.30 -1.18 13.54
N ARG A 141 0.05 0.04 13.98
CA ARG A 141 -0.13 0.47 15.38
C ARG A 141 -1.59 0.76 15.76
N ARG A 142 -2.48 0.90 14.77
CA ARG A 142 -3.90 1.24 14.95
C ARG A 142 -4.82 0.03 14.78
N SER A 143 -4.30 -1.08 14.24
CA SER A 143 -5.00 -2.36 14.09
C SER A 143 -5.09 -3.15 15.38
#